data_AF-A0A9E1KWB6-F1
#
_entry.id   AF-A0A9E1KWB6-F1
#
_cell.length_a   1.000
_cell.length_b   1.000
_cell.length_c   1.000
_cell.angle_alpha   90.00
_cell.angle_beta   90.00
_cell.angle_gamma   90.00
#
_symmetry.space_group_name_H-M   'P 1'
#
loop_
_entity.id
_entity.type
_entity.pdbx_description
1 polymer ?
#
loop_
_entity_poly.entity_id
_entity_poly.type
_entity_poly.pdbx_seq_one_letter_code
_entity_poly.pdbx_strand_id
1 'polypeptide(L)' 'MMIILLVVLVLMLVPLTTYSPENQPIRQKPAGIILNERYAKGEISHQEYQEKKQQLNH' A
#
# COMPACT_ATOMS: atom_id res chain seq x y z
N MET A 1 -27.59 -12.55 18.20
CA MET A 1 -26.17 -12.60 18.64
C MET A 1 -25.20 -12.80 17.48
N MET A 2 -25.43 -13.73 16.55
CA MET A 2 -24.55 -13.96 15.39
C MET A 2 -24.38 -12.75 14.45
N ILE A 3 -25.46 -11.99 14.21
CA ILE A 3 -25.42 -10.79 13.35
C ILE A 3 -24.56 -9.69 13.95
N ILE A 4 -24.65 -9.47 15.26
CA ILE A 4 -23.84 -8.46 15.97
C ILE A 4 -22.35 -8.79 15.87
N LEU A 5 -22.00 -10.08 15.99
CA LEU A 5 -20.62 -10.54 15.81
C LEU A 5 -20.10 -10.27 14.40
N LEU A 6 -20.91 -10.50 13.37
CA LEU A 6 -20.54 -10.20 11.99
C LEU A 6 -20.35 -8.70 11.76
N VAL A 7 -21.22 -7.85 12.32
CA VAL A 7 -21.09 -6.40 12.21
C VAL A 7 -19.80 -5.91 12.89
N VAL A 8 -19.50 -6.40 14.10
CA VAL A 8 -18.26 -6.06 14.82
C VAL A 8 -17.02 -6.54 14.06
N LEU A 9 -17.07 -7.76 13.51
CA LEU A 9 -15.98 -8.32 12.71
C LEU A 9 -15.69 -7.45 11.47
N VAL A 10 -16.73 -7.04 10.75
CA VAL A 10 -16.59 -6.18 9.56
C VAL A 10 -16.04 -4.81 9.96
N LEU A 11 -16.57 -4.18 11.02
CA LEU A 11 -16.08 -2.90 11.52
C LEU A 11 -14.62 -2.95 11.97
N MET A 12 -14.14 -4.12 12.44
CA MET A 12 -12.74 -4.33 12.82
C MET A 12 -11.81 -4.59 11.63
N LEU A 13 -12.30 -5.25 10.57
CA LEU A 13 -11.49 -5.60 9.39
C LEU A 13 -11.42 -4.49 8.33
N VAL A 14 -12.49 -3.71 8.15
CA VAL A 14 -12.52 -2.56 7.23
C VAL A 14 -11.34 -1.61 7.44
N PRO A 15 -11.01 -1.16 8.68
CA PRO A 15 -9.88 -0.27 8.88
C PRO A 15 -8.54 -0.93 8.53
N LEU A 16 -8.41 -2.25 8.54
CA LEU A 16 -7.16 -2.90 8.07
C LEU A 16 -6.91 -2.71 6.58
N THR A 17 -7.97 -2.61 5.77
CA THR A 17 -7.88 -2.41 4.32
C THR A 17 -7.90 -0.93 3.91
N THR A 18 -8.45 -0.06 4.75
CA THR A 18 -8.66 1.35 4.43
C THR A 18 -7.83 2.32 5.26
N TYR A 19 -7.16 1.87 6.33
CA TYR A 19 -6.09 2.63 6.95
C TYR A 19 -4.89 2.64 6.01
N SER A 20 -4.95 3.56 5.04
CA SER A 20 -3.76 4.17 4.49
C SER A 20 -3.26 5.13 5.59
N PRO A 21 -2.13 4.86 6.27
CA PRO A 21 -1.57 5.78 7.25
C PRO A 21 -0.96 6.98 6.52
N GLU A 22 -1.82 7.81 5.96
CA GLU A 22 -1.49 9.09 5.32
C GLU A 22 -1.38 10.18 6.39
N ASN A 23 -0.56 9.92 7.40
CA ASN A 23 -0.20 10.89 8.43
C ASN A 23 1.17 10.55 9.04
N GLN A 24 2.06 9.95 8.26
CA GLN A 24 3.47 9.92 8.64
C GLN A 24 4.10 11.26 8.22
N PRO A 25 4.84 11.93 9.13
CA PRO A 25 5.65 13.09 8.75
C PRO A 25 6.53 12.67 7.58
N ILE A 26 6.79 13.57 6.63
CA ILE A 26 7.57 13.38 5.40
C ILE A 26 8.98 12.86 5.74
N ARG A 27 9.09 11.61 6.17
CA ARG A 27 10.27 10.79 6.06
C ARG A 27 10.31 10.50 4.59
N GLN A 28 11.27 11.10 3.89
CA GLN A 28 11.55 10.84 2.50
C GLN A 28 11.63 9.31 2.34
N LYS A 29 10.52 8.70 1.92
CA LYS A 29 10.48 7.25 1.70
C LYS A 29 11.53 6.99 0.62
N PRO A 30 12.42 6.00 0.81
CA PRO A 30 13.36 5.64 -0.23
C PRO A 30 12.61 5.44 -1.54
N ALA A 31 13.14 5.96 -2.65
CA ALA A 31 12.44 5.94 -3.93
C ALA A 31 12.03 4.51 -4.37
N GLY A 32 12.75 3.48 -3.91
CA GLY A 32 12.37 2.07 -4.08
C GLY A 32 11.08 1.65 -3.35
N ILE A 33 10.78 2.23 -2.19
CA ILE A 33 9.52 1.95 -1.46
C ILE A 33 8.33 2.51 -2.25
N ILE A 34 8.44 3.75 -2.75
CA ILE A 34 7.39 4.38 -3.57
C ILE A 34 7.19 3.59 -4.87
N LEU A 35 8.27 3.10 -5.48
CA LEU A 35 8.19 2.27 -6.69
C LEU A 35 7.43 0.95 -6.43
N ASN A 36 7.72 0.28 -5.31
CA ASN A 36 7.02 -0.94 -4.91
C ASN A 36 5.54 -0.70 -4.61
N GLU A 37 5.21 0.40 -3.90
CA GLU A 37 3.82 0.75 -3.59
C GLU A 37 2.99 0.95 -4.86
N ARG A 38 3.52 1.68 -5.85
CA ARG A 38 2.83 1.92 -7.12
C ARG A 38 2.65 0.65 -7.95
N TYR A 39 3.64 -0.25 -7.95
CA TYR A 39 3.50 -1.56 -8.61
C TYR A 39 2.44 -2.43 -7.93
N ALA A 40 2.42 -2.49 -6.60
CA ALA A 40 1.43 -3.24 -5.84
C ALA A 40 0.00 -2.70 -6.03
N LYS A 41 -0.15 -1.38 -6.22
CA LYS A 41 -1.41 -0.73 -6.56
C LYS A 41 -1.83 -0.93 -8.03
N GLY A 42 -0.95 -1.46 -8.89
CA GLY A 42 -1.21 -1.61 -10.33
C GLY A 42 -1.15 -0.29 -11.11
N GLU A 43 -0.57 0.76 -10.54
CA GLU A 43 -0.45 2.08 -11.18
C GLU A 43 0.66 2.12 -12.26
N ILE A 44 1.56 1.13 -12.24
CA ILE A 44 2.63 0.97 -13.23
C ILE A 44 2.69 -0.48 -13.72
N SER A 45 3.11 -0.65 -14.97
CA SER A 45 3.29 -1.97 -15.56
C SER A 45 4.53 -2.70 -14.99
N HIS A 46 4.58 -4.02 -15.16
CA HIS A 46 5.76 -4.81 -14.75
C HIS A 46 7.03 -4.35 -15.46
N GLN A 47 6.93 -3.97 -16.75
CA GLN A 47 8.09 -3.49 -17.51
C GLN A 47 8.64 -2.18 -16.93
N GLU A 48 7.76 -1.18 -16.72
CA GLU A 48 8.15 0.10 -16.12
C GLU A 48 8.72 -0.04 -14.71
N TYR A 49 8.22 -0.99 -13.93
CA TYR A 49 8.75 -1.31 -12.62
C TYR A 49 10.21 -1.79 -12.70
N GLN A 50 10.52 -2.71 -13.63
CA GLN A 50 11.89 -3.22 -13.79
C GLN A 50 12.85 -2.13 -14.27
N GLU A 51 12.45 -1.32 -15.25
CA GLU A 51 13.27 -0.21 -15.75
C GLU A 51 13.62 0.78 -14.63
N LYS A 52 12.62 1.23 -13.86
CA LYS A 52 12.83 2.16 -12.74
C LYS A 52 13.62 1.55 -11.60
N LYS A 53 13.46 0.25 -11.35
CA LYS A 53 14.23 -0.49 -10.33
C LYS A 53 15.71 -0.56 -10.70
N GLN A 54 16.04 -0.76 -11.98
CA GLN A 54 17.41 -0.76 -12.45
C GLN A 54 18.05 0.63 -12.32
N GLN A 55 17.30 1.69 -12.62
CA GLN A 55 17.76 3.08 -12.45
C GLN A 55 18.04 3.47 -10.99
N LEU A 56 17.35 2.86 -10.04
CA LEU A 56 17.54 3.14 -8.60
C LEU A 56 18.73 2.42 -7.97
N ASN A 57 19.24 1.37 -8.63
CA ASN A 57 20.38 0.59 -8.16
C ASN A 57 21.71 1.02 -8.81
N HIS A 58 21.67 2.00 -9.71
CA HIS A 58 22.82 2.58 -10.41
C HIS A 58 23.18 3.93 -9.79
#